data_AF-A0A7Y2NV73-F1
#
_entry.id   AF-A0A7Y2NV73-F1
#
_cell.length_a   1.000
_cell.length_b   1.000
_cell.length_c   1.000
_cell.angle_alpha   90.00
_cell.angle_beta   90.00
_cell.angle_gamma   90.00
#
_symmetry.space_group_name_H-M   'P 1'
#
loop_
_entity.id
_entity.type
_entity.pdbx_description
1 polymer ?
#
loop_
_entity_poly.entity_id
_entity_poly.type
_entity_poly.pdbx_seq_one_letter_code
_entity_poly.pdbx_strand_id
1 'polypeptide(L)'
;IADPRPFREFAFSDHLVWAVIAGLGVYLAPFGHTSTVLALNALAVLAALYGIRGVAVVWAIALEGRGWRLLLLAVVGGTLLFAFVAPVVVLLGLADTWVGFRRRLMRLSKGESR
;
A
#
# COMPACT_ATOMS: atom_id res chain seq x y z
N ILE A 1 22.38 -13.72 -16.70
CA ILE A 1 21.04 -13.71 -16.06
C ILE A 1 21.10 -12.64 -14.98
N ALA A 2 20.45 -11.50 -15.20
CA ALA A 2 20.51 -10.37 -14.27
C ALA A 2 19.96 -10.79 -12.91
N ASP A 3 20.69 -10.47 -11.86
CA ASP A 3 20.32 -10.72 -10.49
C ASP A 3 19.00 -10.01 -10.16
N PRO A 4 17.94 -10.70 -9.70
CA PRO A 4 16.65 -10.07 -9.39
C PRO A 4 16.66 -9.20 -8.11
N ARG A 5 17.81 -9.08 -7.43
CA ARG A 5 18.00 -8.23 -6.23
C ARG A 5 17.53 -6.76 -6.34
N PRO A 6 17.64 -6.02 -7.47
CA PRO A 6 17.30 -4.60 -7.54
C PRO A 6 15.86 -4.26 -7.14
N PHE A 7 14.91 -5.13 -7.48
CA PHE A 7 13.50 -4.91 -7.19
C PHE A 7 13.13 -5.17 -5.72
N ARG A 8 13.93 -5.96 -4.99
CA ARG A 8 13.72 -6.25 -3.55
C ARG A 8 14.20 -5.12 -2.65
N GLU A 9 15.12 -4.29 -3.14
CA GLU A 9 15.72 -3.19 -2.39
C GLU A 9 15.04 -1.84 -2.65
N PHE A 10 14.09 -1.78 -3.58
CA PHE A 10 13.37 -0.56 -3.92
C PHE A 10 12.52 -0.04 -2.74
N ALA A 11 13.08 0.90 -1.99
CA ALA A 11 12.36 1.71 -1.02
C ALA A 11 11.56 2.78 -1.78
N PHE A 12 10.28 2.96 -1.44
CA PHE A 12 9.57 4.13 -1.94
C PHE A 12 10.20 5.36 -1.31
N SER A 13 10.41 6.39 -2.12
CA SER A 13 10.95 7.66 -1.66
C SER A 13 9.92 8.38 -0.80
N ASP A 14 10.39 8.98 0.31
CA ASP A 14 9.58 9.82 1.21
C ASP A 14 8.89 10.99 0.47
N HIS A 15 9.42 11.40 -0.69
CA HIS A 15 8.79 12.43 -1.53
C HIS A 15 7.36 12.08 -1.96
N LEU A 16 7.02 10.79 -2.09
CA LEU A 16 5.67 10.35 -2.45
C LEU A 16 4.68 10.49 -1.28
N VAL A 17 5.16 10.42 -0.04
CA VAL A 17 4.35 10.73 1.15
C VAL A 17 4.00 12.20 1.16
N TRP A 18 4.99 13.06 0.88
CA TRP A 18 4.76 14.50 0.76
C TRP A 18 3.79 14.85 -0.36
N ALA A 19 3.79 14.10 -1.47
CA ALA A 19 2.79 14.26 -2.53
C ALA A 19 1.37 13.92 -2.06
N VAL A 20 1.19 12.89 -1.21
CA VAL A 20 -0.10 12.58 -0.57
C VAL A 20 -0.53 13.72 0.34
N ILE A 21 0.37 14.19 1.21
CA ILE A 21 0.09 15.29 2.16
C ILE A 21 -0.29 16.57 1.40
N ALA A 22 0.47 16.92 0.36
CA ALA A 22 0.22 18.09 -0.47
C ALA A 22 -1.11 17.97 -1.23
N GLY A 23 -1.39 16.81 -1.84
CA GLY A 23 -2.67 16.55 -2.52
C GLY A 23 -3.86 16.67 -1.57
N LEU A 24 -3.74 16.13 -0.35
CA LEU A 24 -4.78 16.25 0.67
C LEU A 24 -4.97 17.71 1.12
N GLY A 25 -3.87 18.44 1.30
CA GLY A 25 -3.89 19.86 1.64
C GLY A 25 -4.60 20.71 0.57
N VAL A 26 -4.32 20.45 -0.70
CA VAL A 26 -4.99 21.14 -1.82
C VAL A 26 -6.48 20.77 -1.91
N TYR A 27 -6.82 19.50 -1.64
CA TYR A 27 -8.21 19.04 -1.65
C TYR A 27 -9.05 19.69 -0.54
N LEU A 28 -8.50 19.82 0.67
CA LEU A 28 -9.20 20.36 1.84
C LEU A 28 -9.28 21.89 1.84
N ALA A 29 -8.35 22.56 1.17
CA ALA A 29 -8.29 24.01 1.11
C ALA A 29 -9.24 24.59 0.03
N PRO A 30 -9.77 25.81 0.22
CA PRO A 30 -10.76 26.41 -0.67
C PRO A 30 -10.12 27.04 -1.92
N PHE A 31 -9.34 26.26 -2.68
CA PHE A 31 -8.61 26.74 -3.87
C PHE A 31 -9.42 26.73 -5.19
N GLY A 32 -10.73 26.48 -5.12
CA GLY A 32 -11.63 26.45 -6.29
C GLY A 32 -11.70 25.10 -7.01
N HIS A 33 -12.62 24.96 -7.97
CA HIS A 33 -12.99 23.66 -8.54
C HIS A 33 -11.85 22.95 -9.29
N THR A 34 -11.06 23.69 -10.07
CA THR A 34 -9.98 23.11 -10.90
C THR A 34 -8.86 22.49 -10.07
N SER A 35 -8.46 23.14 -8.98
CA SER A 35 -7.43 22.64 -8.07
C SER A 35 -7.91 21.41 -7.29
N THR A 36 -9.18 21.39 -6.87
CA THR A 36 -9.81 20.21 -6.26
C THR A 36 -9.81 19.01 -7.22
N VAL A 37 -10.17 19.20 -8.49
CA VAL A 37 -10.17 18.12 -9.49
C VAL A 37 -8.75 17.59 -9.74
N LEU A 38 -7.76 18.48 -9.85
CA LEU A 38 -6.36 18.07 -10.01
C LEU A 38 -5.87 17.27 -8.79
N ALA A 39 -6.17 17.75 -7.58
CA ALA A 39 -5.80 17.07 -6.33
C ALA A 39 -6.44 15.69 -6.22
N LEU A 40 -7.71 15.54 -6.57
CA LEU A 40 -8.40 14.25 -6.55
C LEU A 40 -7.79 13.24 -7.53
N ASN A 41 -7.41 13.67 -8.74
CA ASN A 41 -6.76 12.79 -9.71
C ASN A 41 -5.36 12.36 -9.21
N ALA A 42 -4.58 13.30 -8.68
CA ALA A 42 -3.28 13.00 -8.10
C ALA A 42 -3.39 12.02 -6.91
N LEU A 43 -4.35 12.26 -6.01
CA LEU A 43 -4.64 11.38 -4.88
C LEU A 43 -5.14 10.00 -5.32
N ALA A 44 -5.93 9.92 -6.40
CA ALA A 44 -6.38 8.64 -6.94
C ALA A 44 -5.22 7.80 -7.49
N VAL A 45 -4.28 8.43 -8.21
CA VAL A 45 -3.05 7.76 -8.68
C VAL A 45 -2.20 7.29 -7.50
N LEU A 46 -2.01 8.13 -6.49
CA LEU A 46 -1.27 7.77 -5.27
C LEU A 46 -1.96 6.64 -4.50
N ALA A 47 -3.29 6.69 -4.37
CA ALA A 47 -4.08 5.65 -3.74
C ALA A 47 -3.95 4.32 -4.49
N ALA A 48 -3.92 4.32 -5.82
CA ALA A 48 -3.67 3.11 -6.59
C ALA A 48 -2.27 2.53 -6.31
N LEU A 49 -1.23 3.37 -6.30
CA LEU A 49 0.14 2.95 -6.02
C LEU A 49 0.29 2.34 -4.62
N TYR A 50 -0.21 3.02 -3.59
CA TYR A 50 -0.16 2.53 -2.21
C TYR A 50 -1.11 1.35 -1.99
N GLY A 51 -2.25 1.33 -2.68
CA GLY A 51 -3.20 0.23 -2.66
C GLY A 51 -2.59 -1.08 -3.16
N ILE A 52 -1.91 -1.05 -4.31
CA ILE A 52 -1.19 -2.20 -4.87
C ILE A 52 -0.16 -2.72 -3.85
N ARG A 53 0.55 -1.83 -3.16
CA ARG A 53 1.51 -2.22 -2.12
C ARG A 53 0.85 -2.84 -0.89
N GLY A 54 -0.25 -2.27 -0.40
CA GLY A 54 -1.02 -2.84 0.71
C GLY A 54 -1.51 -4.26 0.39
N VAL A 55 -2.05 -4.48 -0.81
CA VAL A 55 -2.43 -5.83 -1.30
C VAL A 55 -1.23 -6.77 -1.28
N ALA A 56 -0.07 -6.28 -1.70
CA ALA A 56 1.16 -7.04 -1.73
C ALA A 56 1.65 -7.47 -0.33
N VAL A 57 1.37 -6.68 0.73
CA VAL A 57 1.64 -7.03 2.13
C VAL A 57 0.64 -8.07 2.63
N VAL A 58 -0.66 -7.86 2.39
CA VAL A 58 -1.73 -8.82 2.75
C VAL A 58 -1.46 -10.18 2.10
N TRP A 59 -1.07 -10.18 0.84
CA TRP A 59 -0.71 -11.37 0.08
C TRP A 59 0.48 -12.12 0.69
N ALA A 60 1.53 -11.40 1.10
CA ALA A 60 2.70 -12.02 1.75
C ALA A 60 2.32 -12.72 3.06
N ILE A 61 1.50 -12.05 3.90
CA ILE A 61 0.99 -12.61 5.14
C ILE A 61 0.11 -13.85 4.87
N ALA A 62 -0.76 -13.78 3.88
CA ALA A 62 -1.68 -14.87 3.55
C ALA A 62 -0.96 -16.12 3.02
N LEU A 63 0.13 -15.94 2.26
CA LEU A 63 0.92 -17.04 1.71
C LEU A 63 1.78 -17.76 2.77
N GLU A 64 2.35 -17.05 3.73
CA GLU A 64 3.15 -17.65 4.81
C GLU A 64 2.30 -18.56 5.73
N GLY A 65 0.99 -18.32 5.84
CA GLY A 65 0.10 -19.05 6.75
C GLY A 65 -0.82 -20.11 6.14
N ARG A 66 -0.72 -20.48 4.84
CA ARG A 66 -1.75 -21.30 4.12
C ARG A 66 -3.17 -20.70 4.25
N GLY A 67 -3.26 -19.37 4.36
CA GLY A 67 -4.48 -18.63 4.72
C GLY A 67 -5.40 -18.30 3.54
N TRP A 68 -5.71 -19.26 2.65
CA TRP A 68 -6.60 -18.99 1.50
C TRP A 68 -7.97 -18.44 1.92
N ARG A 69 -8.47 -18.85 3.10
CA ARG A 69 -9.69 -18.32 3.72
C ARG A 69 -9.58 -16.84 4.10
N LEU A 70 -8.40 -16.39 4.56
CA LEU A 70 -8.14 -14.98 4.86
C LEU A 70 -8.09 -14.14 3.59
N LEU A 71 -7.51 -14.69 2.52
CA LEU A 71 -7.54 -14.08 1.19
C LEU A 71 -8.97 -13.93 0.67
N LEU A 72 -9.77 -14.98 0.79
CA LEU A 72 -11.18 -14.94 0.38
C LEU A 72 -12.00 -13.97 1.23
N LEU A 73 -11.79 -13.95 2.54
CA LEU A 73 -12.41 -12.97 3.44
C LEU A 73 -11.98 -11.53 3.10
N ALA A 74 -10.71 -11.32 2.75
CA ALA A 74 -10.20 -10.02 2.33
C ALA A 74 -10.77 -9.58 0.98
N VAL A 75 -10.97 -10.50 0.03
CA VAL A 75 -11.58 -10.20 -1.27
C VAL A 75 -13.08 -9.93 -1.12
N VAL A 76 -13.81 -10.82 -0.44
CA VAL A 76 -15.26 -10.68 -0.22
C VAL A 76 -15.54 -9.45 0.67
N GLY A 77 -14.87 -9.34 1.81
CA GLY A 77 -14.96 -8.19 2.69
C GLY A 77 -14.48 -6.90 2.02
N GLY A 78 -13.40 -6.96 1.24
CA GLY A 78 -12.90 -5.83 0.45
C GLY A 78 -13.87 -5.35 -0.62
N THR A 79 -14.65 -6.25 -1.22
CA THR A 79 -15.67 -5.90 -2.21
C THR A 79 -16.90 -5.29 -1.54
N LEU A 80 -17.34 -5.88 -0.41
CA LEU A 80 -18.54 -5.45 0.31
C LEU A 80 -18.34 -4.15 1.10
N LEU A 81 -17.13 -3.95 1.61
CA LEU A 81 -16.73 -2.82 2.46
C LEU A 81 -15.69 -1.93 1.77
N PHE A 82 -15.70 -1.88 0.43
CA PHE A 82 -14.66 -1.21 -0.37
C PHE A 82 -14.36 0.22 0.09
N ALA A 83 -15.39 1.00 0.41
CA ALA A 83 -15.23 2.37 0.90
C ALA A 83 -14.42 2.49 2.20
N PHE A 84 -14.42 1.45 3.05
CA PHE A 84 -13.66 1.39 4.29
C PHE A 84 -12.34 0.65 4.13
N VAL A 85 -12.31 -0.39 3.30
CA VAL A 85 -11.14 -1.23 3.08
C VAL A 85 -10.11 -0.51 2.21
N ALA A 86 -10.52 0.22 1.17
CA ALA A 86 -9.60 0.92 0.29
C ALA A 86 -8.72 1.95 1.02
N PRO A 87 -9.25 2.84 1.89
CA PRO A 87 -8.42 3.73 2.71
C PRO A 87 -7.44 2.97 3.61
N VAL A 88 -7.89 1.89 4.25
CA VAL A 88 -7.04 1.09 5.14
C VAL A 88 -5.90 0.45 4.36
N VAL A 89 -6.16 -0.14 3.19
CA VAL A 89 -5.13 -0.76 2.34
C VAL A 89 -4.13 0.27 1.83
N VAL A 90 -4.59 1.47 1.48
CA VAL A 90 -3.74 2.60 1.10
C VAL A 90 -2.85 3.02 2.27
N LEU A 91 -3.41 3.20 3.46
CA LEU A 91 -2.66 3.55 4.67
C LEU A 91 -1.67 2.46 5.07
N LEU A 92 -2.00 1.19 4.85
CA LEU A 92 -1.13 0.05 5.14
C LEU A 92 0.05 0.00 4.16
N GLY A 93 -0.19 0.32 2.89
CA GLY A 93 0.87 0.55 1.89
C GLY A 93 1.75 1.76 2.22
N LEU A 94 1.16 2.82 2.77
CA LEU A 94 1.89 4.00 3.25
C LEU A 94 2.78 3.63 4.44
N ALA A 95 2.24 2.93 5.43
CA ALA A 95 2.94 2.45 6.62
C ALA A 95 4.12 1.51 6.31
N ASP A 96 4.02 0.69 5.26
CA ASP A 96 5.12 -0.18 4.81
C ASP A 96 6.36 0.64 4.38
N THR A 97 6.19 1.91 3.98
CA THR A 97 7.31 2.80 3.61
C THR A 97 8.29 3.00 4.77
N TRP A 98 7.78 3.18 6.00
CA TRP A 98 8.62 3.37 7.18
C TRP A 98 8.97 2.06 7.89
N VAL A 99 8.02 1.13 8.00
CA VAL A 99 8.20 -0.07 8.85
C VAL A 99 8.89 -1.21 8.10
N GLY A 100 8.78 -1.25 6.77
CA GLY A 100 9.35 -2.32 5.95
C GLY A 100 8.86 -3.71 6.36
N PHE A 101 7.55 -3.87 6.59
CA PHE A 101 6.91 -5.10 7.07
C PHE A 101 7.28 -6.29 6.18
N ARG A 102 7.32 -6.09 4.85
CA ARG A 102 7.76 -7.12 3.89
C ARG A 102 9.16 -7.67 4.17
N ARG A 103 10.13 -6.81 4.49
CA ARG A 103 11.51 -7.23 4.76
C ARG A 103 11.63 -7.96 6.10
N ARG A 104 10.81 -7.58 7.08
CA ARG A 104 10.75 -8.27 8.39
C ARG A 104 10.11 -9.65 8.29
N LEU A 105 8.98 -9.77 7.61
CA LEU A 105 8.29 -11.05 7.41
C LEU A 105 9.18 -12.07 6.68
N MET A 106 9.84 -11.65 5.59
CA MET A 106 10.81 -12.50 4.87
C MET A 106 12.01 -12.95 5.73
N ARG A 107 12.43 -12.16 6.74
CA ARG A 107 13.50 -12.55 7.67
C ARG A 107 13.01 -13.58 8.69
N LEU A 108 11.79 -13.43 9.19
CA LEU A 108 11.18 -14.35 10.15
C LEU A 108 10.95 -15.73 9.52
N SER A 109 10.39 -15.77 8.31
CA SER A 109 10.24 -17.03 7.55
C SER A 109 11.56 -17.78 7.32
N LYS A 110 12.68 -17.06 7.11
CA LYS A 110 14.01 -17.67 6.97
C LYS A 110 14.64 -18.13 8.29
N GLY A 111 14.24 -17.55 9.42
CA GLY A 111 14.75 -17.88 10.75
C GLY A 111 14.19 -19.18 11.30
N GLU A 112 12.96 -19.54 10.93
CA GLU A 112 12.25 -20.74 11.42
C GLU A 112 12.71 -22.05 10.74
N SER A 113 13.61 -21.95 9.76
CA SER A 113 14.19 -23.08 9.00
C SER A 113 15.61 -23.47 9.48
N ARG A 114 16.07 -22.96 10.63
CA ARG A 114 17.33 -23.36 11.29
C ARG A 114 17.04 -23.89 12.68
#